data_AF-A0A1C5Q1X8-F1
#
_entry.id   AF-A0A1C5Q1X8-F1
#
_cell.length_a   1.000
_cell.length_b   1.000
_cell.length_c   1.000
_cell.angle_alpha   90.00
_cell.angle_beta   90.00
_cell.angle_gamma   90.00
#
_symmetry.space_group_name_H-M   'P 1'
#
loop_
_entity.id
_entity.type
_entity.pdbx_description
1 polymer ?
#
loop_
_entity_poly.entity_id
_entity_poly.type
_entity_poly.pdbx_seq_one_letter_code
_entity_poly.pdbx_strand_id
1 'polypeptide(L)'
;METNLIQLKELFHLEDQDLRSYSPLTLAYIGDGVYELIIRTILVKKGNCPVNRLHKKASSLVKAGAQSAIMEVIEEELTPEELSVYRRGRNAHSPTMAKHATMADYRRATGFEALMGYLYLKEDYTRMLTLVRMGIGEDIL
;
A
#
# COMPACT_ATOMS: atom_id res chain seq x y z
N MET A 1 9.58 -20.42 -0.07
CA MET A 1 8.24 -19.95 -0.48
C MET A 1 8.50 -18.97 -1.59
N GLU A 2 8.41 -19.42 -2.84
CA GLU A 2 8.53 -18.52 -3.99
C GLU A 2 7.42 -17.48 -3.90
N THR A 3 7.80 -16.20 -3.92
CA THR A 3 6.82 -15.13 -3.87
C THR A 3 6.21 -14.95 -5.24
N ASN A 4 4.96 -14.46 -5.29
CA ASN A 4 4.24 -14.23 -6.54
C ASN A 4 5.06 -13.40 -7.54
N LEU A 5 5.83 -12.41 -7.07
CA LEU A 5 6.67 -11.57 -7.93
C LEU A 5 7.80 -12.32 -8.64
N ILE A 6 8.46 -13.28 -7.98
CA ILE A 6 9.53 -14.10 -8.59
C ILE A 6 8.94 -14.92 -9.74
N GLN A 7 7.80 -15.56 -9.49
CA GLN A 7 7.09 -16.34 -10.49
C GLN A 7 6.61 -15.46 -11.66
N LEU A 8 6.16 -14.23 -11.40
CA LEU A 8 5.81 -13.27 -12.46
C LEU A 8 7.04 -12.88 -13.28
N LYS A 9 8.19 -12.63 -12.64
CA LYS A 9 9.44 -12.31 -13.34
C LYS A 9 9.86 -13.43 -14.29
N GLU A 10 9.81 -14.67 -13.82
CA GLU A 10 10.19 -15.84 -14.60
C GLU A 10 9.21 -16.12 -15.76
N LEU A 11 7.90 -16.16 -15.47
CA LEU A 11 6.87 -16.52 -16.44
C LEU A 11 6.69 -15.47 -17.54
N PHE A 12 6.89 -14.19 -17.22
CA PHE A 12 6.71 -13.09 -18.17
C PHE A 12 8.04 -12.48 -18.65
N HIS A 13 9.18 -13.08 -18.28
CA HIS A 13 10.52 -12.61 -18.66
C HIS A 13 10.75 -11.12 -18.31
N LEU A 14 10.38 -10.71 -17.10
CA LEU A 14 10.51 -9.33 -16.65
C LEU A 14 11.94 -9.08 -16.15
N GLU A 15 12.55 -7.98 -16.61
CA GLU A 15 13.88 -7.56 -16.16
C GLU A 15 13.81 -6.78 -14.84
N ASP A 16 14.84 -6.93 -14.01
CA ASP A 16 15.01 -6.08 -12.84
C ASP A 16 15.28 -4.63 -13.28
N GLN A 17 14.51 -3.70 -12.73
CA GLN A 17 14.75 -2.27 -12.88
C GLN A 17 15.20 -1.67 -11.56
N ASP A 18 16.06 -0.65 -11.64
CA ASP A 18 16.42 0.13 -10.45
C ASP A 18 15.15 0.79 -9.89
N LEU A 19 14.76 0.42 -8.67
CA LEU A 19 13.58 0.95 -8.00
C LEU A 19 13.58 2.48 -7.89
N ARG A 20 14.77 3.11 -7.91
CA ARG A 20 14.92 4.57 -7.89
C ARG A 20 14.45 5.24 -9.18
N SER A 21 14.40 4.49 -10.28
CA SER A 21 13.93 4.98 -11.59
C SER A 21 12.42 5.11 -11.68
N TYR A 22 11.66 4.38 -10.85
CA TYR A 22 10.20 4.48 -10.85
C TYR A 22 9.73 5.83 -10.31
N SER A 23 8.76 6.40 -11.02
CA SER A 23 8.06 7.60 -10.54
C SER A 23 7.28 7.28 -9.26
N PRO A 24 7.07 8.25 -8.37
CA PRO A 24 6.30 8.01 -7.15
C PRO A 24 4.86 7.55 -7.43
N LEU A 25 4.24 8.02 -8.52
CA LEU A 25 2.90 7.60 -8.93
C LEU A 25 2.89 6.17 -9.49
N THR A 26 3.97 5.73 -10.14
CA THR A 26 4.12 4.33 -10.57
C THR A 26 4.23 3.39 -9.37
N LEU A 27 5.00 3.79 -8.34
CA LEU A 27 5.07 3.04 -7.09
C LEU A 27 3.70 3.01 -6.38
N ALA A 28 2.98 4.14 -6.34
CA ALA A 28 1.64 4.19 -5.77
C ALA A 28 0.66 3.28 -6.51
N TYR A 29 0.72 3.26 -7.86
CA TYR A 29 -0.14 2.41 -8.68
C TYR A 29 -0.05 0.92 -8.31
N ILE A 30 1.15 0.36 -8.18
CA ILE A 30 1.30 -1.05 -7.78
C ILE A 30 1.01 -1.23 -6.29
N GLY A 31 1.40 -0.27 -5.45
CA GLY A 31 1.21 -0.33 -4.01
C GLY A 31 -0.25 -0.33 -3.56
N ASP A 32 -1.12 0.42 -4.24
CA ASP A 32 -2.58 0.38 -4.05
C ASP A 32 -3.12 -1.05 -4.25
N GLY A 33 -2.74 -1.69 -5.37
CA GLY A 33 -3.14 -3.07 -5.66
C GLY A 33 -2.63 -4.09 -4.63
N VAL A 34 -1.38 -3.93 -4.18
CA VAL A 34 -0.79 -4.79 -3.15
C VAL A 34 -1.52 -4.63 -1.82
N TYR A 35 -1.77 -3.39 -1.39
CA TYR A 35 -2.47 -3.12 -0.14
C TYR A 35 -3.92 -3.62 -0.17
N GLU A 36 -4.65 -3.39 -1.27
CA GLU A 36 -6.01 -3.92 -1.47
C GLU A 36 -6.03 -5.45 -1.34
N LEU A 37 -5.07 -6.14 -1.95
CA LEU A 37 -4.97 -7.61 -1.87
C LEU A 37 -4.70 -8.08 -0.44
N ILE A 38 -3.81 -7.42 0.30
CA ILE A 38 -3.53 -7.74 1.71
C ILE A 38 -4.82 -7.62 2.54
N ILE A 39 -5.51 -6.47 2.45
CA ILE A 39 -6.74 -6.22 3.21
C ILE A 39 -7.84 -7.23 2.84
N ARG A 40 -8.07 -7.47 1.55
CA ARG A 40 -9.06 -8.48 1.11
C ARG A 40 -8.72 -9.87 1.61
N THR A 41 -7.44 -10.24 1.60
CA THR A 41 -6.98 -11.55 2.08
C THR A 41 -7.26 -11.72 3.57
N ILE A 42 -6.94 -10.72 4.39
CA ILE A 42 -7.22 -10.74 5.84
C ILE A 42 -8.74 -10.88 6.07
N LEU A 43 -9.56 -10.07 5.40
CA LEU A 43 -11.01 -10.09 5.58
C LEU A 43 -11.64 -11.42 5.17
N VAL A 44 -11.20 -12.02 4.05
CA VAL A 44 -11.70 -13.31 3.58
C VAL A 44 -11.26 -14.44 4.51
N LYS A 45 -10.01 -14.42 4.98
CA LYS A 45 -9.48 -15.46 5.90
C LYS A 45 -10.12 -15.40 7.29
N LYS A 46 -10.54 -14.23 7.74
CA LYS A 46 -11.22 -14.06 9.04
C LYS A 46 -12.65 -14.60 9.10
N GLY A 47 -13.33 -14.71 7.97
CA GLY A 47 -14.68 -15.26 7.98
C GLY A 47 -15.39 -15.20 6.64
N ASN A 48 -16.15 -16.24 6.37
CA ASN A 48 -17.00 -16.31 5.19
C ASN A 48 -18.25 -15.44 5.40
N CYS A 49 -18.23 -14.22 4.88
CA CYS A 49 -19.35 -13.29 4.90
C CYS A 49 -19.86 -13.02 3.48
N PRO A 50 -21.11 -12.56 3.30
CA PRO A 50 -21.59 -12.13 1.99
C PRO A 50 -20.65 -11.09 1.36
N VAL A 51 -20.41 -11.22 0.05
CA VAL A 51 -19.46 -10.40 -0.72
C VAL A 51 -19.70 -8.89 -0.54
N ASN A 52 -20.96 -8.46 -0.48
CA ASN A 52 -21.32 -7.06 -0.20
C ASN A 52 -20.80 -6.54 1.14
N ARG A 53 -20.76 -7.38 2.18
CA ARG A 53 -20.21 -7.02 3.50
C ARG A 53 -18.68 -6.95 3.44
N LEU A 54 -18.03 -7.87 2.73
CA LEU A 54 -16.59 -7.85 2.51
C LEU A 54 -16.17 -6.59 1.75
N HIS A 55 -16.86 -6.23 0.67
CA HIS A 55 -16.59 -5.00 -0.09
C HIS A 55 -16.72 -3.74 0.77
N LYS A 56 -17.79 -3.63 1.58
CA LYS A 56 -17.96 -2.48 2.48
C LYS A 56 -16.82 -2.36 3.50
N LYS A 57 -16.40 -3.49 4.09
CA LYS A 57 -15.26 -3.53 5.02
C LYS A 57 -13.95 -3.14 4.33
N ALA A 58 -13.63 -3.77 3.20
CA ALA A 58 -12.43 -3.45 2.42
C ALA A 58 -12.40 -1.97 2.05
N SER A 59 -13.48 -1.45 1.46
CA SER A 59 -13.60 -0.04 1.07
C SER A 59 -13.37 0.93 2.24
N SER A 60 -13.80 0.57 3.46
CA SER A 60 -13.57 1.41 4.63
C SER A 60 -12.11 1.46 5.10
N LEU A 61 -11.30 0.44 4.78
CA LEU A 61 -9.90 0.30 5.18
C LEU A 61 -8.91 0.79 4.10
N VAL A 62 -9.37 0.82 2.84
CA VAL A 62 -8.53 1.17 1.69
C VAL A 62 -8.80 2.57 1.16
N LYS A 63 -9.82 3.28 1.66
CA LYS A 63 -10.04 4.69 1.34
C LYS A 63 -8.88 5.57 1.82
N ALA A 64 -8.64 6.68 1.10
CA ALA A 64 -7.54 7.61 1.40
C ALA A 64 -7.50 8.08 2.86
N GLY A 65 -8.64 8.38 3.49
CA GLY A 65 -8.69 8.78 4.90
C GLY A 65 -8.20 7.69 5.86
N ALA A 66 -8.44 6.41 5.56
CA ALA A 66 -7.96 5.30 6.38
C ALA A 66 -6.45 5.10 6.21
N GLN A 67 -5.96 5.15 4.96
CA GLN A 67 -4.51 5.08 4.68
C GLN A 67 -3.74 6.26 5.29
N SER A 68 -4.35 7.45 5.26
CA SER A 68 -3.84 8.66 5.90
C SER A 68 -3.67 8.47 7.42
N ALA A 69 -4.67 7.87 8.09
CA ALA A 69 -4.59 7.54 9.52
C ALA A 69 -3.54 6.45 9.80
N ILE A 70 -3.38 5.45 8.93
CA ILE A 70 -2.30 4.46 9.04
C ILE A 70 -0.95 5.15 9.04
N MET A 71 -0.73 6.11 8.14
CA MET A 71 0.53 6.87 8.10
C MET A 71 0.81 7.63 9.38
N GLU A 72 -0.20 8.20 10.04
CA GLU A 72 -0.02 8.87 11.33
C GLU A 72 0.53 7.89 12.40
N VAL A 73 0.19 6.61 12.32
CA VAL A 73 0.67 5.58 13.25
C VAL A 73 2.10 5.12 12.93
N ILE A 74 2.43 4.95 11.64
CA ILE A 74 3.69 4.29 11.26
C ILE A 74 4.81 5.26 10.87
N GLU A 75 4.56 6.57 10.71
CA GLU A 75 5.54 7.52 10.16
C GLU A 75 6.84 7.59 10.99
N GLU A 76 6.76 7.50 12.32
CA GLU A 76 7.93 7.53 13.21
C GLU A 76 8.78 6.26 13.16
N GLU A 77 8.19 5.17 12.67
CA GLU A 77 8.80 3.84 12.61
C GLU A 77 9.55 3.62 11.29
N LEU A 78 9.41 4.55 10.34
CA LEU A 78 10.05 4.48 9.03
C LEU A 78 11.54 4.76 9.13
N THR A 79 12.32 3.95 8.41
CA THR A 79 13.72 4.25 8.14
C THR A 79 13.84 5.51 7.28
N PRO A 80 15.01 6.19 7.25
CA PRO A 80 15.22 7.36 6.40
C PRO A 80 14.96 7.11 4.91
N GLU A 81 15.24 5.89 4.43
CA GLU A 81 14.98 5.48 3.04
C GLU A 81 13.46 5.38 2.77
N GLU A 82 12.73 4.67 3.63
CA GLU A 82 11.27 4.52 3.53
C GLU A 82 10.55 5.88 3.62
N LEU A 83 10.97 6.73 4.56
CA LEU A 83 10.43 8.07 4.73
C LEU A 83 10.66 8.94 3.49
N SER A 84 11.81 8.78 2.82
CA SER A 84 12.11 9.46 1.56
C SER A 84 11.16 9.02 0.45
N VAL A 85 10.89 7.71 0.31
CA VAL A 85 9.92 7.19 -0.67
C VAL A 85 8.52 7.73 -0.39
N TYR A 86 8.05 7.64 0.86
CA TYR A 86 6.76 8.20 1.28
C TYR A 86 6.64 9.68 0.93
N ARG A 87 7.64 10.50 1.27
CA ARG A 87 7.65 11.95 0.98
C ARG A 87 7.58 12.24 -0.52
N ARG A 88 8.28 11.46 -1.35
CA ARG A 88 8.19 11.59 -2.82
C ARG A 88 6.77 11.30 -3.32
N GLY A 89 6.11 10.25 -2.83
CA GLY A 89 4.72 9.93 -3.15
C GLY A 89 3.75 11.04 -2.69
N ARG A 90 3.88 11.48 -1.44
CA ARG A 90 3.06 12.54 -0.85
C ARG A 90 3.15 13.87 -1.59
N ASN A 91 4.30 14.14 -2.19
CA ASN A 91 4.56 15.37 -2.93
C ASN A 91 4.32 15.26 -4.43
N ALA A 92 3.99 14.09 -4.96
CA ALA A 92 3.64 13.92 -6.36
C ALA A 92 2.36 14.70 -6.69
N HIS A 93 2.39 15.45 -7.80
CA HIS A 93 1.20 16.13 -8.31
C HIS A 93 0.33 15.12 -9.07
N SER A 94 -0.86 14.84 -8.52
CA SER A 94 -1.90 14.09 -9.22
C SER A 94 -2.97 15.07 -9.75
N PRO A 95 -3.32 15.04 -11.04
CA PRO A 95 -4.22 16.01 -11.66
C PRO A 95 -5.71 15.80 -11.35
N THR A 96 -6.10 14.72 -10.67
CA THR A 96 -7.52 14.40 -10.40
C THR A 96 -7.77 14.09 -8.92
N MET A 97 -8.93 14.50 -8.40
CA MET A 97 -9.29 14.42 -6.98
C MET A 97 -10.58 13.64 -6.76
N ALA A 98 -10.61 12.81 -5.72
CA ALA A 98 -11.84 12.19 -5.21
C ALA A 98 -12.68 13.21 -4.41
N LYS A 99 -14.01 13.20 -4.60
CA LYS A 99 -14.96 14.20 -4.05
C LYS A 99 -15.08 14.27 -2.51
N HIS A 100 -14.54 13.31 -1.77
CA HIS A 100 -14.85 13.13 -0.33
C HIS A 100 -13.64 13.04 0.61
N ALA A 101 -12.41 13.12 0.09
CA ALA A 101 -11.18 13.13 0.92
C ALA A 101 -10.57 14.55 0.92
N THR A 102 -9.93 14.94 2.02
CA THR A 102 -9.15 16.18 1.99
C THR A 102 -7.94 16.01 1.08
N MET A 103 -7.46 17.11 0.49
CA MET A 103 -6.23 17.09 -0.31
C MET A 103 -5.04 16.53 0.50
N ALA A 104 -5.01 16.79 1.82
CA ALA A 104 -3.98 16.27 2.70
C ALA A 104 -4.08 14.74 2.87
N ASP A 105 -5.29 14.19 3.04
CA ASP A 105 -5.48 12.74 3.15
C ASP A 105 -5.14 12.02 1.86
N TYR A 106 -5.54 12.59 0.71
CA TYR A 106 -5.21 12.03 -0.59
C TYR A 106 -3.69 11.97 -0.79
N ARG A 107 -2.98 13.07 -0.51
CA ARG A 107 -1.51 13.10 -0.61
C ARG A 107 -0.85 12.12 0.34
N ARG A 108 -1.32 12.00 1.59
CA ARG A 108 -0.77 11.02 2.54
C ARG A 108 -1.01 9.59 2.09
N ALA A 109 -2.21 9.27 1.58
CA ALA A 109 -2.53 7.98 0.99
C ALA A 109 -1.63 7.66 -0.21
N THR A 110 -1.45 8.58 -1.15
CA THR A 110 -0.51 8.37 -2.29
C THR A 110 0.93 8.14 -1.82
N GLY A 111 1.35 8.80 -0.74
CA GLY A 111 2.64 8.52 -0.10
C GLY A 111 2.73 7.09 0.46
N PHE A 112 1.68 6.64 1.15
CA PHE A 112 1.57 5.29 1.70
C PHE A 112 1.60 4.22 0.60
N GLU A 113 0.79 4.40 -0.44
CA GLU A 113 0.77 3.52 -1.62
C GLU A 113 2.15 3.44 -2.26
N ALA A 114 2.84 4.57 -2.43
CA ALA A 114 4.20 4.58 -2.98
C ALA A 114 5.19 3.80 -2.10
N LEU A 115 5.07 3.88 -0.77
CA LEU A 115 5.89 3.10 0.16
C LEU A 115 5.61 1.60 0.04
N MET A 116 4.33 1.20 -0.02
CA MET A 116 3.94 -0.21 -0.19
C MET A 116 4.47 -0.78 -1.52
N GLY A 117 4.33 -0.02 -2.61
CA GLY A 117 4.84 -0.43 -3.92
C GLY A 117 6.35 -0.58 -3.94
N TYR A 118 7.08 0.33 -3.28
CA TYR A 118 8.54 0.24 -3.15
C TYR A 118 8.96 -1.01 -2.38
N LEU A 119 8.36 -1.29 -1.21
CA LEU A 119 8.70 -2.47 -0.41
C LEU A 119 8.35 -3.78 -1.13
N TYR A 120 7.22 -3.80 -1.84
CA TYR A 120 6.83 -4.93 -2.68
C TYR A 120 7.85 -5.23 -3.77
N LEU A 121 8.27 -4.22 -4.54
CA LEU A 121 9.23 -4.39 -5.63
C LEU A 121 10.67 -4.62 -5.12
N LYS A 122 10.99 -4.17 -3.90
CA LYS A 122 12.24 -4.52 -3.18
C LYS A 122 12.21 -5.95 -2.63
N GLU A 123 11.07 -6.63 -2.71
CA GLU A 123 10.85 -7.97 -2.16
C GLU A 123 10.99 -8.03 -0.61
N ASP A 124 10.84 -6.89 0.07
CA ASP A 124 10.85 -6.80 1.53
C ASP A 124 9.44 -6.97 2.10
N TYR A 125 8.87 -8.15 1.84
CA TYR A 125 7.49 -8.49 2.24
C TYR A 125 7.30 -8.49 3.76
N THR A 126 8.34 -8.90 4.50
CA THR A 126 8.30 -8.91 5.97
C THR A 126 8.11 -7.50 6.50
N ARG A 127 8.91 -6.54 6.03
CA ARG A 127 8.79 -5.14 6.44
C ARG A 127 7.46 -4.53 6.03
N MET A 128 7.03 -4.78 4.79
CA MET A 128 5.72 -4.33 4.29
C MET A 128 4.57 -4.81 5.18
N LEU A 129 4.51 -6.11 5.49
CA LEU A 129 3.46 -6.68 6.33
C LEU A 129 3.54 -6.19 7.79
N THR A 130 4.75 -5.93 8.29
CA THR A 130 4.95 -5.34 9.62
C THR A 130 4.31 -3.96 9.71
N LEU A 131 4.60 -3.08 8.74
CA LEU A 131 4.02 -1.73 8.70
C LEU A 131 2.50 -1.76 8.53
N VAL A 132 1.98 -2.63 7.65
CA VAL A 132 0.52 -2.79 7.50
C VAL A 132 -0.12 -3.26 8.81
N ARG A 133 0.47 -4.26 9.48
CA ARG A 133 -0.02 -4.77 10.77
C ARG A 133 -0.08 -3.67 11.83
N MET A 134 0.98 -2.86 11.94
CA MET A 134 1.04 -1.73 12.88
C MET A 134 -0.05 -0.70 12.59
N GLY A 135 -0.26 -0.38 11.31
CA GLY A 135 -1.25 0.61 10.87
C GLY A 135 -2.70 0.22 11.10
N ILE A 136 -3.07 -1.04 10.80
CA ILE A 136 -4.47 -1.50 10.92
C ILE A 136 -4.87 -1.84 12.35
N GLY A 137 -3.90 -2.05 13.25
CA GLY A 137 -4.13 -2.39 14.64
C GLY A 137 -4.67 -3.81 14.87
N GLU A 138 -4.69 -4.24 16.14
CA GLU A 138 -5.10 -5.60 16.54
C GLU A 138 -6.61 -5.85 16.36
N ASP A 139 -7.46 -4.81 16.35
CA ASP A 139 -8.91 -4.96 16.16
C ASP A 139 -9.28 -5.49 14.75
N ILE A 140 -8.37 -5.32 13.79
CA ILE A 140 -8.54 -5.77 12.41
C ILE A 140 -7.87 -7.15 12.18
N LEU A 141 -7.09 -7.67 13.14
CA LEU A 141 -6.35 -8.94 13.11
C LEU A 141 -7.04 -10.09 13.85
#